data_AF-A0A378W0A4-F1
#
_entry.id   AF-A0A378W0A4-F1
#
_cell.length_a   1.000
_cell.length_b   1.000
_cell.length_c   1.000
_cell.angle_alpha   90.00
_cell.angle_beta   90.00
_cell.angle_gamma   90.00
#
_symmetry.space_group_name_H-M   'P 1'
#
loop_
_entity.id
_entity.type
_entity.pdbx_description
1 polymer ?
#
loop_
_entity_poly.entity_id
_entity_poly.type
_entity_poly.pdbx_seq_one_letter_code
_entity_poly.pdbx_strand_id
1 'polypeptide(L)'
;MLGEIYKSGYLYRGAKPVQFCLDCGSSLAEAEVEYKDKVSPAIDVAYPFKDTAALAAAFGLAGIEGKAFAVIWTTTPWTLPASQAVSAGADVVYQLIDTPKGKLVLAKDLAEGALKRYGFSDGIAILAETTGDKLENLHMNHPFLERDIPMLNGEHVTTDAGTGLVHTAPAHGLEDYAVCNKYGIELYNPVNAEGKYISETPRVAGMSVWEANPVILQWPEETGNLLASSKIEHSYAHCWRHKTPLIYRATGQWFVGMDKAGSDGKTLRDKAIKAVDDTEFFPPWGRARLESMIEGRPDWVVSRQRYWGTPMTFFVHKETGELHPNSAELLEKSRNASKKKASRLGSPSIKANY
;
A
#
# COMPACT_ATOMS: atom_id res chain seq x y z
N MET A 1 30.38 -1.01 -7.13
CA MET A 1 29.02 -0.49 -6.93
C MET A 1 28.18 -1.33 -5.97
N LEU A 2 27.45 -2.39 -6.36
CA LEU A 2 26.53 -3.09 -5.43
C LEU A 2 27.20 -3.62 -4.15
N GLY A 3 28.40 -4.21 -4.28
CA GLY A 3 29.18 -4.63 -3.12
C GLY A 3 29.66 -3.50 -2.22
N GLU A 4 29.90 -2.29 -2.75
CA GLU A 4 30.26 -1.11 -1.95
C GLU A 4 29.03 -0.55 -1.23
N ILE A 5 27.87 -0.52 -1.88
CA ILE A 5 26.60 -0.11 -1.28
C ILE A 5 26.23 -1.05 -0.12
N TYR A 6 26.43 -2.36 -0.31
CA TYR A 6 26.26 -3.36 0.76
C TYR A 6 27.25 -3.16 1.91
N LYS A 7 28.55 -3.02 1.62
CA LYS A 7 29.58 -2.74 2.64
C LYS A 7 29.33 -1.44 3.41
N SER A 8 28.74 -0.45 2.73
CA SER A 8 28.38 0.85 3.33
C SER A 8 27.09 0.79 4.16
N GLY A 9 26.42 -0.36 4.24
CA GLY A 9 25.24 -0.57 5.09
C GLY A 9 23.91 -0.08 4.50
N TYR A 10 23.89 0.45 3.27
CA TYR A 10 22.67 1.02 2.68
C TYR A 10 21.72 -0.01 2.10
N LEU A 11 22.24 -1.17 1.68
CA LEU A 11 21.43 -2.23 1.08
C LEU A 11 20.82 -3.14 2.14
N TYR A 12 19.51 -3.38 2.07
CA TYR A 12 18.81 -4.30 2.97
C TYR A 12 17.72 -5.08 2.25
N ARG A 13 17.27 -6.18 2.86
CA ARG A 13 16.14 -6.99 2.39
C ARG A 13 14.92 -6.69 3.26
N GLY A 14 13.76 -6.49 2.64
CA GLY A 14 12.51 -6.25 3.35
C GLY A 14 11.31 -6.77 2.57
N ALA A 15 10.16 -6.91 3.23
CA ALA A 15 8.88 -7.16 2.60
C ALA A 15 8.02 -5.91 2.76
N LYS A 16 8.00 -5.07 1.72
CA LYS A 16 7.21 -3.85 1.66
C LYS A 16 6.34 -3.86 0.40
N PRO A 17 5.16 -3.22 0.39
CA PRO A 17 4.40 -2.99 -0.82
C PRO A 17 5.23 -2.21 -1.83
N VAL A 18 5.33 -2.75 -3.03
CA VAL A 18 5.98 -2.10 -4.17
C VAL A 18 5.03 -2.05 -5.35
N GLN A 19 5.21 -1.04 -6.19
CA GLN A 19 4.55 -0.97 -7.49
C GLN A 19 4.93 -2.21 -8.31
N PHE A 20 3.93 -2.98 -8.74
CA PHE A 20 4.10 -4.26 -9.40
C PHE A 20 3.29 -4.29 -10.70
N CYS A 21 3.96 -4.64 -11.80
CA CYS A 21 3.31 -4.81 -13.09
C CYS A 21 3.05 -6.29 -13.32
N LEU A 22 1.77 -6.65 -13.44
CA LEU A 22 1.32 -8.03 -13.64
C LEU A 22 1.80 -8.60 -14.98
N ASP A 23 1.81 -7.79 -16.06
CA ASP A 23 2.31 -8.25 -17.36
C ASP A 23 3.84 -8.39 -17.39
N CYS A 24 4.57 -7.61 -16.58
CA CYS A 24 6.00 -7.81 -16.41
C CYS A 24 6.33 -9.00 -15.50
N GLY A 25 5.41 -9.37 -14.60
CA GLY A 25 5.72 -10.23 -13.45
C GLY A 25 6.81 -9.66 -12.54
N SER A 26 6.92 -8.34 -12.42
CA SER A 26 8.04 -7.68 -11.72
C SER A 26 7.64 -6.39 -11.02
N SER A 27 8.33 -6.10 -9.92
CA SER A 27 8.34 -4.78 -9.30
C SER A 27 8.90 -3.71 -10.24
N LEU A 28 8.46 -2.47 -10.03
CA LEU A 28 8.90 -1.26 -10.73
C LEU A 28 9.38 -0.23 -9.69
N ALA A 29 10.40 0.54 -10.06
CA ALA A 29 10.74 1.75 -9.31
C ALA A 29 9.79 2.90 -9.70
N GLU A 30 9.70 3.93 -8.88
CA GLU A 30 8.89 5.12 -9.13
C GLU A 30 9.18 5.77 -10.50
N ALA A 31 10.46 5.82 -10.91
CA ALA A 31 10.87 6.32 -12.22
C ALA A 31 10.38 5.47 -13.42
N GLU A 32 9.87 4.26 -13.17
CA GLU A 32 9.30 3.36 -14.17
C GLU A 32 7.75 3.36 -14.14
N VAL A 33 7.15 4.32 -13.42
CA VAL A 33 5.70 4.51 -13.32
C VAL A 33 5.29 5.76 -14.07
N GLU A 34 4.21 5.66 -14.84
CA GLU A 34 3.55 6.80 -15.48
C GLU A 34 2.09 6.86 -15.02
N TYR A 35 1.49 8.05 -15.03
CA TYR A 35 0.11 8.24 -14.64
C TYR A 35 -0.78 8.47 -15.86
N LYS A 36 -1.95 7.81 -15.87
CA LYS A 36 -2.99 7.96 -16.89
C LYS A 36 -4.36 7.89 -16.25
N ASP A 37 -5.31 8.59 -16.85
CA ASP A 37 -6.68 8.56 -16.39
C ASP A 37 -7.31 7.18 -16.63
N LYS A 38 -8.03 6.71 -15.61
CA LYS A 38 -8.69 5.42 -15.60
C LYS A 38 -10.03 5.53 -14.90
N VAL A 39 -11.05 4.94 -15.50
CA VAL A 39 -12.33 4.73 -14.82
C VAL A 39 -12.23 3.56 -13.85
N SER A 40 -12.47 3.83 -12.58
CA SER A 40 -12.44 2.84 -11.49
C SER A 40 -13.79 2.82 -10.78
N PRO A 41 -14.22 1.66 -10.23
CA PRO A 41 -15.35 1.63 -9.31
C PRO A 41 -14.98 2.46 -8.07
N ALA A 42 -15.96 3.15 -7.49
CA ALA A 42 -15.84 3.87 -6.23
C ALA A 42 -17.01 3.43 -5.36
N ILE A 43 -16.71 2.73 -4.27
CA ILE A 43 -17.71 2.09 -3.41
C ILE A 43 -17.60 2.56 -1.98
N ASP A 44 -18.75 2.63 -1.33
CA ASP A 44 -18.87 2.85 0.11
C ASP A 44 -19.35 1.57 0.78
N VAL A 45 -18.55 1.04 1.70
CA VAL A 45 -18.79 -0.26 2.35
C VAL A 45 -18.88 -0.08 3.86
N ALA A 46 -19.95 -0.59 4.45
CA ALA A 46 -20.23 -0.55 5.87
C ALA A 46 -19.56 -1.72 6.61
N TYR A 47 -18.69 -1.40 7.56
CA TYR A 47 -18.04 -2.33 8.48
C TYR A 47 -18.79 -2.30 9.82
N PRO A 48 -19.55 -3.35 10.19
CA PRO A 48 -20.32 -3.35 11.43
C PRO A 48 -19.41 -3.37 12.65
N PHE A 49 -19.62 -2.44 13.59
CA PHE A 49 -18.93 -2.45 14.88
C PHE A 49 -19.29 -3.72 15.67
N LYS A 50 -18.29 -4.32 16.31
CA LYS A 50 -18.46 -5.52 17.12
C LYS A 50 -19.05 -5.18 18.49
N ASP A 51 -18.61 -4.07 19.08
CA ASP A 51 -19.07 -3.59 20.38
C ASP A 51 -19.62 -2.16 20.26
N THR A 52 -20.95 -2.04 20.32
CA THR A 52 -21.64 -0.74 20.27
C THR A 52 -21.57 0.01 21.58
N ALA A 53 -21.26 -0.63 22.70
CA ALA A 53 -21.06 0.02 23.99
C ALA A 53 -19.71 0.74 24.04
N ALA A 54 -18.65 0.09 23.52
CA ALA A 54 -17.35 0.73 23.35
C ALA A 54 -17.45 1.95 22.40
N LEU A 55 -18.21 1.82 21.31
CA LEU A 55 -18.50 2.94 20.41
C LEU A 55 -19.28 4.06 21.14
N ALA A 56 -20.30 3.72 21.91
CA ALA A 56 -21.07 4.72 22.68
C ALA A 56 -20.16 5.52 23.62
N ALA A 57 -19.25 4.84 24.32
CA ALA A 57 -18.26 5.48 25.19
C ALA A 57 -17.33 6.44 24.42
N ALA A 58 -16.86 6.05 23.23
CA ALA A 58 -16.03 6.91 22.37
C ALA A 58 -16.75 8.19 21.92
N PHE A 59 -18.08 8.13 21.77
CA PHE A 59 -18.93 9.27 21.43
C PHE A 59 -19.55 9.98 22.65
N GLY A 60 -19.22 9.58 23.88
CA GLY A 60 -19.78 10.17 25.10
C GLY A 60 -21.28 9.89 25.30
N LEU A 61 -21.81 8.85 24.67
CA LEU A 61 -23.21 8.44 24.76
C LEU A 61 -23.42 7.35 25.81
N ALA A 62 -24.59 7.33 26.45
CA ALA A 62 -24.96 6.29 27.41
C ALA A 62 -25.15 4.90 26.77
N GLY A 63 -25.46 4.88 25.47
CA GLY A 63 -25.64 3.67 24.68
C GLY A 63 -26.01 4.01 23.24
N ILE A 64 -25.83 3.04 22.34
CA ILE A 64 -26.27 3.13 20.95
C ILE A 64 -27.27 2.00 20.69
N GLU A 65 -28.48 2.36 20.29
CA GLU A 65 -29.52 1.39 19.95
C GLU A 65 -29.34 0.83 18.54
N GLY A 66 -29.41 -0.49 18.39
CA GLY A 66 -29.30 -1.16 17.09
C GLY A 66 -27.85 -1.30 16.59
N LYS A 67 -27.70 -1.44 15.27
CA LYS A 67 -26.39 -1.67 14.64
C LYS A 67 -25.71 -0.35 14.32
N ALA A 68 -24.39 -0.31 14.52
CA ALA A 68 -23.54 0.79 14.11
C ALA A 68 -22.49 0.31 13.10
N PHE A 69 -22.09 1.18 12.17
CA PHE A 69 -21.17 0.86 11.09
C PHE A 69 -20.13 1.96 10.87
N ALA A 70 -18.88 1.56 10.70
CA ALA A 70 -17.83 2.39 10.12
C ALA A 70 -17.94 2.31 8.59
N VAL A 71 -18.12 3.43 7.90
CA VAL A 71 -18.27 3.39 6.43
C VAL A 71 -16.95 3.78 5.78
N ILE A 72 -16.33 2.85 5.08
CA ILE A 72 -15.11 3.11 4.30
C ILE A 72 -15.47 3.45 2.86
N TRP A 73 -14.59 4.19 2.20
CA TRP A 73 -14.61 4.40 0.76
C TRP A 73 -13.39 3.76 0.12
N THR A 74 -13.55 3.14 -1.05
CA THR A 74 -12.41 2.61 -1.81
C THR A 74 -12.65 2.64 -3.32
N THR A 75 -11.56 2.80 -4.07
CA THR A 75 -11.52 2.69 -5.53
C THR A 75 -10.98 1.35 -6.03
N THR A 76 -10.51 0.52 -5.10
CA THR A 76 -9.89 -0.79 -5.37
C THR A 76 -10.63 -1.90 -4.62
N PRO A 77 -11.82 -2.33 -5.05
CA PRO A 77 -12.57 -3.38 -4.37
C PRO A 77 -11.77 -4.67 -4.17
N TRP A 78 -10.89 -5.02 -5.12
CA TRP A 78 -9.99 -6.18 -4.99
C TRP A 78 -9.08 -6.15 -3.75
N THR A 79 -8.83 -5.01 -3.11
CA THR A 79 -8.02 -5.00 -1.88
C THR A 79 -8.82 -5.38 -0.64
N LEU A 80 -10.16 -5.41 -0.70
CA LEU A 80 -11.02 -5.67 0.46
C LEU A 80 -10.73 -7.02 1.15
N PRO A 81 -10.55 -8.16 0.45
CA PRO A 81 -10.18 -9.41 1.11
C PRO A 81 -8.87 -9.32 1.94
N ALA A 82 -7.98 -8.41 1.56
CA ALA A 82 -6.72 -8.13 2.26
C ALA A 82 -6.85 -7.07 3.37
N SER A 83 -8.03 -6.48 3.59
CA SER A 83 -8.27 -5.44 4.60
C SER A 83 -8.12 -5.99 6.01
N GLN A 84 -7.10 -5.54 6.74
CA GLN A 84 -6.79 -6.00 8.10
C GLN A 84 -7.17 -4.97 9.17
N ALA A 85 -7.40 -3.72 8.79
CA ALA A 85 -7.75 -2.61 9.68
C ALA A 85 -8.65 -1.60 8.98
N VAL A 86 -9.21 -0.64 9.73
CA VAL A 86 -9.74 0.62 9.18
C VAL A 86 -8.98 1.76 9.84
N SER A 87 -8.43 2.67 9.05
CA SER A 87 -7.72 3.85 9.55
C SER A 87 -8.65 5.06 9.64
N ALA A 88 -8.56 5.76 10.76
CA ALA A 88 -9.17 7.06 11.03
C ALA A 88 -8.06 8.11 11.25
N GLY A 89 -8.32 9.37 10.88
CA GLY A 89 -7.41 10.48 11.16
C GLY A 89 -7.59 10.94 12.61
N ALA A 90 -6.52 11.00 13.40
CA ALA A 90 -6.61 11.29 14.84
C ALA A 90 -7.31 12.63 15.15
N ASP A 91 -6.99 13.67 14.37
CA ASP A 91 -7.52 15.03 14.53
C ASP A 91 -8.82 15.26 13.72
N VAL A 92 -9.26 14.28 12.93
CA VAL A 92 -10.49 14.38 12.14
C VAL A 92 -11.70 14.23 13.05
N VAL A 93 -12.70 15.07 12.86
CA VAL A 93 -13.98 15.00 13.58
C VAL A 93 -14.91 14.05 12.85
N TYR A 94 -15.40 13.04 13.57
CA TYR A 94 -16.35 12.04 13.12
C TYR A 94 -17.72 12.24 13.76
N GLN A 95 -18.77 11.99 12.99
CA GLN A 95 -20.15 12.07 13.42
C GLN A 95 -20.76 10.68 13.49
N LEU A 96 -21.56 10.43 14.53
CA LEU A 96 -22.45 9.28 14.61
C LEU A 96 -23.84 9.71 14.13
N ILE A 97 -24.29 9.14 13.02
CA ILE A 97 -25.47 9.59 12.29
C ILE A 97 -26.51 8.48 12.28
N ASP A 98 -27.74 8.79 12.73
CA ASP A 98 -28.84 7.84 12.64
C ASP A 98 -29.46 7.84 11.24
N THR A 99 -29.51 6.65 10.63
CA THR A 99 -30.00 6.45 9.26
C THR A 99 -30.92 5.24 9.20
N PRO A 100 -31.73 5.08 8.13
CA PRO A 100 -32.58 3.89 7.96
C PRO A 100 -31.81 2.56 7.97
N LYS A 101 -30.50 2.58 7.64
CA LYS A 101 -29.62 1.40 7.68
C LYS A 101 -29.15 1.04 9.11
N GLY A 102 -29.19 2.00 10.02
CA GLY A 102 -28.56 1.97 11.34
C GLY A 102 -27.68 3.20 11.56
N LYS A 103 -26.80 3.13 12.55
CA LYS A 103 -25.94 4.25 12.92
C LYS A 103 -24.67 4.22 12.07
N LEU A 104 -24.36 5.30 11.36
CA LEU A 104 -23.17 5.39 10.51
C LEU A 104 -22.15 6.34 11.14
N VAL A 105 -20.88 5.92 11.16
CA VAL A 105 -19.74 6.76 11.49
C VAL A 105 -19.12 7.27 10.20
N LEU A 106 -19.10 8.60 10.04
CA LEU A 106 -18.59 9.32 8.87
C LEU A 106 -17.80 10.54 9.35
N ALA A 107 -16.76 10.95 8.62
CA ALA A 107 -16.11 12.23 8.88
C ALA A 107 -17.08 13.38 8.61
N LYS A 108 -17.11 14.36 9.52
CA LYS A 108 -18.04 15.49 9.50
C LYS A 108 -18.07 16.22 8.16
N ASP A 109 -16.90 16.52 7.62
CA ASP A 109 -16.75 17.27 6.37
C ASP A 109 -17.25 16.50 5.14
N LEU A 110 -17.29 15.16 5.23
CA LEU A 110 -17.68 14.26 4.13
C LEU A 110 -19.09 13.66 4.32
N ALA A 111 -19.69 13.84 5.50
CA ALA A 111 -20.95 13.21 5.88
C ALA A 111 -22.10 13.63 4.95
N GLU A 112 -22.28 14.93 4.68
CA GLU A 112 -23.37 15.41 3.83
C GLU A 112 -23.28 14.83 2.40
N GLY A 113 -22.07 14.82 1.84
CA GLY A 113 -21.82 14.25 0.51
C GLY A 113 -22.07 12.75 0.48
N ALA A 114 -21.62 12.02 1.50
CA ALA A 114 -21.83 10.58 1.65
C ALA A 114 -23.32 10.22 1.76
N LEU A 115 -24.06 10.90 2.63
CA LEU A 115 -25.49 10.65 2.83
C LEU A 115 -26.31 10.91 1.56
N LYS A 116 -25.98 11.97 0.81
CA LYS A 116 -26.57 12.21 -0.52
C LYS A 116 -26.29 11.07 -1.50
N ARG A 117 -25.08 10.51 -1.51
CA ARG A 117 -24.74 9.33 -2.35
C ARG A 117 -25.58 8.10 -1.98
N TYR A 118 -25.95 7.96 -0.71
CA TYR A 118 -26.79 6.86 -0.21
C TYR A 118 -28.28 7.08 -0.45
N GLY A 119 -28.68 8.26 -0.95
CA GLY A 119 -30.09 8.62 -1.08
C GLY A 119 -30.78 8.89 0.25
N PHE A 120 -30.02 9.17 1.32
CA PHE A 120 -30.57 9.58 2.60
C PHE A 120 -30.67 11.12 2.61
N SER A 121 -31.89 11.65 2.51
CA SER A 121 -32.17 13.09 2.49
C SER A 121 -33.00 13.58 3.68
N ASP A 122 -33.83 12.72 4.27
CA ASP A 122 -34.85 13.11 5.25
C ASP A 122 -34.73 12.32 6.56
N GLY A 123 -34.91 12.98 7.70
CA GLY A 123 -34.97 12.32 9.02
C GLY A 123 -33.62 11.89 9.62
N ILE A 124 -32.52 12.46 9.13
CA ILE A 124 -31.16 12.14 9.60
C ILE A 124 -30.85 12.95 10.85
N ALA A 125 -30.60 12.24 11.96
CA ALA A 125 -30.21 12.86 13.23
C ALA A 125 -28.72 12.61 13.49
N ILE A 126 -27.96 13.68 13.74
CA ILE A 126 -26.60 13.57 14.26
C ILE A 126 -26.72 13.32 15.76
N LEU A 127 -26.29 12.14 16.22
CA LEU A 127 -26.42 11.71 17.60
C LEU A 127 -25.30 12.26 18.47
N ALA A 128 -24.07 12.28 17.94
CA ALA A 128 -22.88 12.76 18.63
C ALA A 128 -21.74 13.03 17.63
N GLU A 129 -20.73 13.75 18.09
CA GLU A 129 -19.46 13.95 17.38
C GLU A 129 -18.30 13.54 18.30
N THR A 130 -17.21 13.04 17.72
CA THR A 130 -15.98 12.73 18.43
C THR A 130 -14.78 12.88 17.51
N THR A 131 -13.57 12.81 18.05
CA THR A 131 -12.32 12.85 17.30
C THR A 131 -11.79 11.45 17.02
N GLY A 132 -11.00 11.28 15.96
CA GLY A 132 -10.50 9.97 15.55
C GLY A 132 -9.62 9.27 16.59
N ASP A 133 -8.94 10.02 17.48
CA ASP A 133 -8.22 9.48 18.65
C ASP A 133 -9.12 8.66 19.58
N LYS A 134 -10.41 8.99 19.69
CA LYS A 134 -11.37 8.23 20.51
C LYS A 134 -11.84 6.94 19.86
N LEU A 135 -11.65 6.80 18.55
CA LEU A 135 -12.05 5.62 17.78
C LEU A 135 -10.94 4.56 17.73
N GLU A 136 -9.72 4.89 18.17
CA GLU A 136 -8.57 4.00 18.17
C GLU A 136 -8.88 2.68 18.91
N ASN A 137 -8.46 1.55 18.34
CA ASN A 137 -8.63 0.19 18.89
C ASN A 137 -10.09 -0.29 19.03
N LEU A 138 -11.08 0.44 18.53
CA LEU A 138 -12.43 -0.11 18.38
C LEU A 138 -12.41 -1.24 17.35
N HIS A 139 -13.20 -2.28 17.59
CA HIS A 139 -13.24 -3.45 16.72
C HIS A 139 -14.50 -3.47 15.86
N MET A 140 -14.34 -3.78 14.58
CA MET A 140 -15.41 -4.06 13.64
C MET A 140 -15.29 -5.49 13.12
N ASN A 141 -16.38 -6.04 12.61
CA ASN A 141 -16.32 -7.26 11.81
C ASN A 141 -16.06 -6.87 10.34
N HIS A 142 -15.24 -7.65 9.66
CA HIS A 142 -15.06 -7.50 8.22
C HIS A 142 -16.43 -7.68 7.50
N PRO A 143 -16.75 -6.88 6.47
CA PRO A 143 -18.10 -6.83 5.87
C PRO A 143 -18.58 -8.16 5.29
N PHE A 144 -17.67 -9.09 4.98
CA PHE A 144 -18.02 -10.36 4.35
C PHE A 144 -17.11 -11.55 4.69
N LEU A 145 -16.10 -11.34 5.53
CA LEU A 145 -15.22 -12.42 6.01
C LEU A 145 -15.43 -12.54 7.52
N GLU A 146 -15.29 -13.74 8.05
CA GLU A 146 -15.34 -13.96 9.50
C GLU A 146 -13.99 -13.58 10.11
N ARG A 147 -13.77 -12.26 10.25
CA ARG A 147 -12.53 -11.67 10.77
C ARG A 147 -12.85 -10.38 11.53
N ASP A 148 -12.27 -10.24 12.72
CA ASP A 148 -12.25 -8.99 13.47
C ASP A 148 -11.20 -8.04 12.88
N ILE A 149 -11.52 -6.76 12.86
CA ILE A 149 -10.70 -5.70 12.27
C ILE A 149 -10.65 -4.53 13.23
N PRO A 150 -9.47 -4.13 13.72
CA PRO A 150 -9.32 -2.96 14.57
C PRO A 150 -9.37 -1.66 13.75
N MET A 151 -9.82 -0.61 14.42
CA MET A 151 -9.65 0.78 14.00
C MET A 151 -8.25 1.27 14.42
N LEU A 152 -7.55 1.91 13.50
CA LEU A 152 -6.21 2.47 13.73
C LEU A 152 -6.22 3.98 13.50
N ASN A 153 -5.25 4.67 14.09
CA ASN A 153 -5.02 6.07 13.78
C ASN A 153 -3.94 6.20 12.71
N GLY A 154 -4.31 6.79 11.57
CA GLY A 154 -3.46 6.97 10.40
C GLY A 154 -3.34 8.42 9.97
N GLU A 155 -2.10 8.91 9.86
CA GLU A 155 -1.80 10.28 9.40
C GLU A 155 -2.12 10.50 7.90
N HIS A 156 -2.31 9.42 7.14
CA HIS A 156 -2.62 9.45 5.70
C HIS A 156 -4.12 9.68 5.41
N VAL A 157 -4.97 9.65 6.44
CA VAL A 157 -6.41 9.85 6.26
C VAL A 157 -6.70 11.33 6.08
N THR A 158 -7.29 11.70 4.94
CA THR A 158 -7.72 13.07 4.64
C THR A 158 -9.24 13.18 4.53
N THR A 159 -9.75 14.41 4.56
CA THR A 159 -11.17 14.72 4.36
C THR A 159 -11.48 15.27 2.96
N ASP A 160 -10.57 15.09 1.99
CA ASP A 160 -10.75 15.60 0.63
C ASP A 160 -11.75 14.75 -0.19
N ALA A 161 -11.80 13.44 0.06
CA ALA A 161 -12.65 12.51 -0.69
C ALA A 161 -13.06 11.29 0.15
N GLY A 162 -14.16 10.65 -0.26
CA GLY A 162 -14.65 9.41 0.34
C GLY A 162 -15.56 9.65 1.54
N THR A 163 -15.19 9.05 2.68
CA THR A 163 -15.96 9.08 3.95
C THR A 163 -15.12 9.47 5.17
N GLY A 164 -13.81 9.67 4.99
CA GLY A 164 -12.84 9.92 6.04
C GLY A 164 -12.46 8.68 6.87
N LEU A 165 -12.89 7.48 6.44
CA LEU A 165 -12.41 6.21 6.96
C LEU A 165 -11.83 5.40 5.80
N VAL A 166 -10.62 4.88 5.99
CA VAL A 166 -9.86 4.19 4.94
C VAL A 166 -9.68 2.73 5.35
N HIS A 167 -10.17 1.78 4.56
CA HIS A 167 -9.84 0.37 4.79
C HIS A 167 -8.33 0.17 4.58
N THR A 168 -7.69 -0.62 5.43
CA THR A 168 -6.23 -0.72 5.50
C THR A 168 -5.79 -2.13 5.14
N ALA A 169 -5.16 -2.27 3.98
CA ALA A 169 -4.63 -3.51 3.44
C ALA A 169 -3.10 -3.38 3.28
N PRO A 170 -2.30 -3.74 4.31
CA PRO A 170 -0.86 -3.43 4.34
C PRO A 170 -0.04 -4.14 3.26
N ALA A 171 -0.60 -5.14 2.57
CA ALA A 171 0.05 -5.74 1.40
C ALA A 171 -0.11 -4.95 0.11
N HIS A 172 -1.02 -3.98 0.06
CA HIS A 172 -1.45 -3.28 -1.15
C HIS A 172 -1.46 -1.75 -1.01
N GLY A 173 -0.90 -1.20 0.07
CA GLY A 173 -0.73 0.24 0.27
C GLY A 173 0.53 0.53 1.08
N LEU A 174 1.33 1.52 0.67
CA LEU A 174 2.55 1.88 1.38
C LEU A 174 2.24 2.55 2.73
N GLU A 175 1.24 3.43 2.75
CA GLU A 175 0.74 4.10 3.94
C GLU A 175 0.07 3.10 4.89
N ASP A 176 -0.74 2.20 4.34
CA ASP A 176 -1.34 1.07 5.07
C ASP A 176 -0.29 0.22 5.76
N TYR A 177 0.79 -0.13 5.05
CA TYR A 177 1.91 -0.86 5.61
C TYR A 177 2.58 -0.09 6.76
N ALA A 178 2.81 1.21 6.58
CA ALA A 178 3.45 2.04 7.60
C ALA A 178 2.61 2.12 8.88
N VAL A 179 1.30 2.31 8.75
CA VAL A 179 0.36 2.30 9.88
C VAL A 179 0.31 0.91 10.53
N CYS A 180 0.07 -0.16 9.77
CA CYS A 180 0.01 -1.51 10.33
C CYS A 180 1.30 -1.90 11.06
N ASN A 181 2.46 -1.49 10.56
CA ASN A 181 3.74 -1.74 11.21
C ASN A 181 3.88 -1.00 12.56
N LYS A 182 3.33 0.23 12.69
CA LYS A 182 3.29 0.95 13.98
C LYS A 182 2.47 0.18 15.03
N TYR A 183 1.39 -0.49 14.62
CA TYR A 183 0.50 -1.26 15.49
C TYR A 183 0.87 -2.75 15.60
N GLY A 184 1.95 -3.21 14.96
CA GLY A 184 2.38 -4.60 15.00
C GLY A 184 1.45 -5.59 14.27
N ILE A 185 0.66 -5.11 13.31
CA ILE A 185 -0.21 -5.96 12.49
C ILE A 185 0.63 -6.71 11.46
N GLU A 186 0.53 -8.05 11.50
CA GLU A 186 1.23 -8.92 10.56
C GLU A 186 0.73 -8.74 9.14
N LEU A 187 1.66 -8.76 8.18
CA LEU A 187 1.38 -8.56 6.77
C LEU A 187 0.66 -9.77 6.16
N TYR A 188 -0.59 -9.62 5.76
CA TYR A 188 -1.33 -10.62 5.00
C TYR A 188 -1.44 -10.24 3.51
N ASN A 189 -0.90 -11.09 2.62
CA ASN A 189 -0.97 -10.88 1.17
C ASN A 189 -1.70 -12.04 0.48
N PRO A 190 -2.98 -11.87 0.11
CA PRO A 190 -3.76 -12.92 -0.56
C PRO A 190 -3.47 -13.02 -2.06
N VAL A 191 -2.59 -12.19 -2.64
CA VAL A 191 -2.31 -12.13 -4.09
C VAL A 191 -0.89 -12.63 -4.39
N ASN A 192 -0.77 -13.61 -5.28
CA ASN A 192 0.50 -14.20 -5.69
C ASN A 192 1.23 -13.34 -6.76
N ALA A 193 2.38 -13.83 -7.26
CA ALA A 193 3.22 -13.08 -8.21
C ALA A 193 2.56 -12.89 -9.59
N GLU A 194 1.64 -13.78 -9.94
CA GLU A 194 0.85 -13.73 -11.17
C GLU A 194 -0.37 -12.80 -11.06
N GLY A 195 -0.57 -12.14 -9.92
CA GLY A 195 -1.73 -11.28 -9.69
C GLY A 195 -3.02 -12.05 -9.45
N LYS A 196 -2.92 -13.31 -9.00
CA LYS A 196 -4.06 -14.18 -8.70
C LYS A 196 -4.19 -14.40 -7.20
N TYR A 197 -5.42 -14.60 -6.75
CA TYR A 197 -5.66 -14.94 -5.35
C TYR A 197 -5.17 -16.33 -5.01
N ILE A 198 -4.60 -16.48 -3.80
CA ILE A 198 -4.23 -17.78 -3.24
C ILE A 198 -5.47 -18.65 -3.01
N SER A 199 -5.26 -19.97 -2.97
CA SER A 199 -6.33 -20.97 -2.84
C SER A 199 -7.21 -20.80 -1.61
N GLU A 200 -6.68 -20.17 -0.56
CA GLU A 200 -7.36 -19.95 0.71
C GLU A 200 -8.28 -18.71 0.69
N THR A 201 -8.20 -17.86 -0.35
CA THR A 201 -9.06 -16.66 -0.42
C THR A 201 -10.47 -17.05 -0.84
N PRO A 202 -11.50 -16.90 0.03
CA PRO A 202 -12.82 -17.41 -0.29
C PRO A 202 -13.44 -16.69 -1.50
N ARG A 203 -14.25 -17.41 -2.29
CA ARG A 203 -14.94 -17.00 -3.53
C ARG A 203 -14.07 -16.61 -4.73
N VAL A 204 -12.86 -16.09 -4.50
CA VAL A 204 -11.99 -15.55 -5.58
C VAL A 204 -10.69 -16.32 -5.77
N ALA A 205 -10.49 -17.44 -5.06
CA ALA A 205 -9.34 -18.33 -5.20
C ALA A 205 -8.99 -18.61 -6.69
N GLY A 206 -7.75 -18.33 -7.07
CA GLY A 206 -7.23 -18.55 -8.43
C GLY A 206 -7.64 -17.51 -9.48
N MET A 207 -8.58 -16.60 -9.18
CA MET A 207 -8.95 -15.50 -10.07
C MET A 207 -7.89 -14.41 -10.06
N SER A 208 -7.71 -13.69 -11.18
CA SER A 208 -6.90 -12.48 -11.17
C SER A 208 -7.57 -11.35 -10.40
N VAL A 209 -6.80 -10.37 -9.93
CA VAL A 209 -7.34 -9.17 -9.25
C VAL A 209 -8.38 -8.41 -10.10
N TRP A 210 -8.26 -8.48 -11.43
CA TRP A 210 -9.19 -7.82 -12.34
C TRP A 210 -10.50 -8.60 -12.52
N GLU A 211 -10.42 -9.92 -12.66
CA GLU A 211 -11.59 -10.81 -12.76
C GLU A 211 -12.37 -10.86 -11.43
N ALA A 212 -11.67 -10.74 -10.30
CA ALA A 212 -12.26 -10.79 -8.98
C ALA A 212 -13.00 -9.50 -8.59
N ASN A 213 -12.66 -8.34 -9.17
CA ASN A 213 -13.31 -7.06 -8.85
C ASN A 213 -14.86 -7.12 -8.86
N PRO A 214 -15.53 -7.59 -9.93
CA PRO A 214 -16.99 -7.69 -9.95
C PRO A 214 -17.53 -8.67 -8.90
N VAL A 215 -16.83 -9.77 -8.63
CA VAL A 215 -17.24 -10.77 -7.62
C VAL A 215 -17.15 -10.17 -6.21
N ILE A 216 -16.09 -9.41 -5.93
CA ILE A 216 -15.89 -8.74 -4.65
C ILE A 216 -16.87 -7.59 -4.47
N LEU A 217 -17.28 -6.91 -5.54
CA LEU A 217 -18.32 -5.88 -5.49
C LEU A 217 -19.70 -6.45 -5.10
N GLN A 218 -20.06 -7.63 -5.62
CA GLN A 218 -21.31 -8.30 -5.31
C GLN A 218 -21.38 -8.80 -3.86
N TRP A 219 -20.24 -9.05 -3.21
CA TRP A 219 -20.22 -9.69 -1.89
C TRP A 219 -20.71 -8.76 -0.75
N PRO A 220 -20.27 -7.49 -0.63
CA PRO A 220 -20.91 -6.49 0.21
C PRO A 220 -22.38 -6.25 -0.14
N GLU A 221 -22.78 -6.37 -1.41
CA GLU A 221 -24.17 -6.21 -1.83
C GLU A 221 -25.06 -7.33 -1.26
N GLU A 222 -24.64 -8.60 -1.42
CA GLU A 222 -25.33 -9.77 -0.87
C GLU A 222 -25.42 -9.77 0.66
N THR A 223 -24.39 -9.27 1.33
CA THR A 223 -24.34 -9.15 2.80
C THR A 223 -25.09 -7.90 3.30
N GLY A 224 -25.59 -7.06 2.39
CA GLY A 224 -26.28 -5.81 2.69
C GLY A 224 -25.37 -4.74 3.30
N ASN A 225 -24.05 -4.83 3.09
CA ASN A 225 -23.04 -3.89 3.60
C ASN A 225 -22.56 -2.88 2.53
N LEU A 226 -23.02 -2.97 1.28
CA LEU A 226 -22.77 -1.96 0.25
C LEU A 226 -23.76 -0.78 0.39
N LEU A 227 -23.25 0.45 0.51
CA LEU A 227 -24.07 1.66 0.64
C LEU A 227 -24.16 2.47 -0.65
N ALA A 228 -23.05 2.57 -1.39
CA ALA A 228 -23.02 3.19 -2.70
C ALA A 228 -22.04 2.47 -3.61
N SER A 229 -22.33 2.49 -4.91
CA SER A 229 -21.44 2.03 -5.96
C SER A 229 -21.55 2.98 -7.14
N SER A 230 -20.42 3.58 -7.53
CA SER A 230 -20.32 4.54 -8.61
C SER A 230 -19.05 4.29 -9.42
N LYS A 231 -18.88 5.03 -10.52
CA LYS A 231 -17.65 5.04 -11.30
C LYS A 231 -17.05 6.43 -11.23
N ILE A 232 -15.74 6.50 -11.04
CA ILE A 232 -15.00 7.75 -11.07
C ILE A 232 -13.85 7.64 -12.06
N GLU A 233 -13.51 8.75 -12.68
CA GLU A 233 -12.31 8.89 -13.50
C GLU A 233 -11.25 9.61 -12.67
N HIS A 234 -10.07 9.02 -12.57
CA HIS A 234 -8.96 9.57 -11.80
C HIS A 234 -7.62 9.11 -12.37
N SER A 235 -6.56 9.82 -11.99
CA SER A 235 -5.21 9.49 -12.41
C SER A 235 -4.68 8.26 -11.69
N TYR A 236 -4.27 7.23 -12.44
CA TYR A 236 -3.84 5.96 -11.88
C TYR A 236 -2.47 5.53 -12.42
N ALA A 237 -1.69 4.83 -11.59
CA ALA A 237 -0.36 4.36 -11.91
C ALA A 237 -0.37 3.24 -12.97
N HIS A 238 0.42 3.40 -14.02
CA HIS A 238 0.57 2.48 -15.12
C HIS A 238 2.05 2.14 -15.36
N CYS A 239 2.31 0.93 -15.85
CA CYS A 239 3.64 0.53 -16.29
C CYS A 239 4.08 1.41 -17.46
N TRP A 240 5.25 2.05 -17.36
CA TRP A 240 5.77 2.88 -18.44
C TRP A 240 5.99 2.12 -19.76
N ARG A 241 6.17 0.80 -19.72
CA ARG A 241 6.41 -0.04 -20.90
C ARG A 241 5.13 -0.65 -21.48
N HIS A 242 4.37 -1.39 -20.67
CA HIS A 242 3.15 -2.06 -21.13
C HIS A 242 1.93 -1.16 -21.13
N LYS A 243 2.02 0.01 -20.49
CA LYS A 243 0.92 0.96 -20.32
C LYS A 243 -0.31 0.35 -19.63
N THR A 244 -0.11 -0.72 -18.85
CA THR A 244 -1.15 -1.41 -18.08
C THR A 244 -1.17 -0.95 -16.62
N PRO A 245 -2.34 -1.01 -15.95
CA PRO A 245 -2.47 -0.58 -14.57
C PRO A 245 -1.58 -1.37 -13.62
N LEU A 246 -0.94 -0.68 -12.69
CA LEU A 246 -0.13 -1.30 -11.64
C LEU A 246 -0.97 -1.65 -10.42
N ILE A 247 -0.44 -2.58 -9.63
CA ILE A 247 -0.92 -2.82 -8.26
C ILE A 247 0.23 -2.60 -7.30
N TYR A 248 -0.08 -2.20 -6.07
CA TYR A 248 0.86 -2.39 -4.97
C TYR A 248 0.76 -3.83 -4.48
N ARG A 249 1.93 -4.44 -4.29
CA ARG A 249 2.01 -5.80 -3.74
C ARG A 249 3.22 -5.93 -2.85
N ALA A 250 3.02 -6.44 -1.64
CA ALA A 250 4.11 -6.74 -0.74
C ALA A 250 4.84 -8.01 -1.18
N THR A 251 6.15 -7.88 -1.35
CA THR A 251 7.03 -8.96 -1.78
C THR A 251 8.41 -8.74 -1.20
N GLY A 252 9.11 -9.84 -0.89
CA GLY A 252 10.50 -9.79 -0.45
C GLY A 252 11.39 -9.20 -1.55
N GLN A 253 11.90 -7.99 -1.33
CA GLN A 253 12.73 -7.27 -2.29
C GLN A 253 13.99 -6.74 -1.61
N TRP A 254 14.97 -6.39 -2.44
CA TRP A 254 16.17 -5.69 -2.04
C TRP A 254 15.99 -4.19 -2.27
N PHE A 255 16.27 -3.44 -1.22
CA PHE A 255 16.12 -2.00 -1.18
C PHE A 255 17.46 -1.34 -0.86
N VAL A 256 17.71 -0.21 -1.49
CA VAL A 256 18.74 0.74 -1.06
C VAL A 256 18.03 1.82 -0.26
N GLY A 257 18.33 1.89 1.04
CA GLY A 257 17.69 2.81 1.97
C GLY A 257 18.14 4.24 1.76
N MET A 258 17.21 5.16 1.49
CA MET A 258 17.53 6.58 1.29
C MET A 258 17.85 7.26 2.62
N ASP A 259 17.08 6.94 3.67
CA ASP A 259 17.23 7.47 5.04
C ASP A 259 17.96 6.52 5.98
N LYS A 260 18.39 5.35 5.48
CA LYS A 260 19.17 4.40 6.28
C LYS A 260 20.56 4.98 6.49
N ALA A 261 20.94 5.19 7.74
CA ALA A 261 22.31 5.56 8.08
C ALA A 261 23.29 4.48 7.60
N GLY A 262 24.29 4.90 6.83
CA GLY A 262 25.36 4.03 6.39
C GLY A 262 26.37 3.76 7.50
N SER A 263 27.44 3.04 7.16
CA SER A 263 28.56 2.76 8.08
C SER A 263 29.29 4.01 8.55
N ASP A 264 29.16 5.13 7.84
CA ASP A 264 29.69 6.45 8.21
C ASP A 264 28.69 7.34 8.97
N GLY A 265 27.54 6.79 9.36
CA GLY A 265 26.48 7.49 10.08
C GLY A 265 25.64 8.45 9.24
N LYS A 266 25.94 8.62 7.94
CA LYS A 266 25.21 9.53 7.04
C LYS A 266 24.24 8.76 6.15
N THR A 267 23.12 9.39 5.80
CA THR A 267 22.14 8.80 4.88
C THR A 267 22.55 9.01 3.42
N LEU A 268 21.97 8.24 2.49
CA LEU A 268 22.17 8.49 1.06
C LEU A 268 21.48 9.78 0.62
N ARG A 269 20.36 10.15 1.25
CA ARG A 269 19.65 11.40 0.97
C ARG A 269 20.54 12.61 1.26
N ASP A 270 21.17 12.66 2.44
CA ASP A 270 22.06 13.77 2.81
C ASP A 270 23.24 13.91 1.84
N LYS A 271 23.82 12.76 1.45
CA LYS A 271 24.91 12.74 0.46
C LYS A 271 24.46 13.22 -0.91
N ALA A 272 23.26 12.84 -1.33
CA ALA A 272 22.69 13.26 -2.61
C ALA A 272 22.36 14.76 -2.62
N ILE A 273 21.74 15.29 -1.56
CA ILE A 273 21.45 16.74 -1.42
C ILE A 273 22.75 17.55 -1.42
N LYS A 274 23.76 17.13 -0.66
CA LYS A 274 25.07 17.77 -0.70
C LYS A 274 25.68 17.78 -2.12
N ALA A 275 25.57 16.68 -2.85
CA ALA A 275 26.07 16.62 -4.23
C ALA A 275 25.28 17.53 -5.18
N VAL A 276 23.97 17.74 -4.92
CA VAL A 276 23.19 18.76 -5.63
C VAL A 276 23.71 20.16 -5.34
N ASP A 277 24.04 20.47 -4.09
CA ASP A 277 24.62 21.78 -3.72
C ASP A 277 25.98 22.02 -4.38
N ASP A 278 26.81 20.98 -4.48
CA ASP A 278 28.14 21.04 -5.08
C ASP A 278 28.11 21.07 -6.64
N THR A 279 26.93 20.99 -7.27
CA THR A 279 26.77 20.92 -8.73
C THR A 279 26.17 22.20 -9.31
N GLU A 280 26.76 22.73 -10.38
CA GLU A 280 26.17 23.85 -11.13
C GLU A 280 25.07 23.37 -12.10
N PHE A 281 23.92 24.06 -12.10
CA PHE A 281 22.77 23.72 -12.93
C PHE A 281 22.53 24.73 -14.04
N PHE A 282 22.38 24.21 -15.26
CA PHE A 282 22.01 24.98 -16.44
C PHE A 282 20.79 24.32 -17.11
N PRO A 283 19.58 24.91 -17.02
CA PRO A 283 19.20 26.16 -16.34
C PRO A 283 19.07 26.04 -14.80
N PRO A 284 19.14 27.16 -14.05
CA PRO A 284 19.17 27.14 -12.57
C PRO A 284 17.97 26.49 -11.88
N TRP A 285 16.77 26.55 -12.48
CA TRP A 285 15.57 25.94 -11.92
C TRP A 285 15.67 24.41 -11.83
N GLY A 286 16.60 23.77 -12.56
CA GLY A 286 16.86 22.34 -12.48
C GLY A 286 17.29 21.88 -11.08
N ARG A 287 17.96 22.76 -10.31
CA ARG A 287 18.38 22.47 -8.92
C ARG A 287 17.18 22.18 -8.04
N ALA A 288 16.23 23.12 -7.95
CA ALA A 288 15.05 23.00 -7.11
C ALA A 288 14.20 21.76 -7.46
N ARG A 289 14.10 21.43 -8.76
CA ARG A 289 13.41 20.23 -9.21
C ARG A 289 14.11 18.94 -8.73
N LEU A 290 15.43 18.88 -8.82
CA LEU A 290 16.20 17.70 -8.43
C LEU A 290 16.24 17.55 -6.89
N GLU A 291 16.39 18.65 -6.18
CA GLU A 291 16.33 18.73 -4.71
C GLU A 291 14.99 18.21 -4.19
N SER A 292 13.87 18.76 -4.67
CA SER A 292 12.52 18.31 -4.30
C SER A 292 12.29 16.83 -4.62
N MET A 293 12.79 16.36 -5.77
CA MET A 293 12.72 14.94 -6.14
C MET A 293 13.53 14.06 -5.16
N ILE A 294 14.68 14.53 -4.67
CA ILE A 294 15.52 13.79 -3.72
C ILE A 294 14.92 13.86 -2.32
N GLU A 295 14.34 14.98 -1.88
CA GLU A 295 13.75 15.11 -0.53
C GLU A 295 12.60 14.13 -0.30
N GLY A 296 11.68 14.01 -1.26
CA GLY A 296 10.51 13.11 -1.15
C GLY A 296 10.77 11.66 -1.56
N ARG A 297 11.97 11.31 -2.01
CA ARG A 297 12.23 10.00 -2.63
C ARG A 297 12.11 8.84 -1.63
N PRO A 298 11.30 7.79 -1.89
CA PRO A 298 11.27 6.59 -1.07
C PRO A 298 12.51 5.70 -1.29
N ASP A 299 12.65 4.66 -0.48
CA ASP A 299 13.70 3.65 -0.63
C ASP A 299 13.70 3.02 -2.03
N TRP A 300 14.89 2.90 -2.62
CA TRP A 300 15.01 2.43 -4.00
C TRP A 300 14.97 0.90 -4.06
N VAL A 301 13.89 0.36 -4.63
CA VAL A 301 13.78 -1.06 -4.97
C VAL A 301 14.74 -1.39 -6.12
N VAL A 302 15.78 -2.17 -5.86
CA VAL A 302 16.83 -2.49 -6.84
C VAL A 302 16.72 -3.92 -7.41
N SER A 303 16.00 -4.82 -6.74
CA SER A 303 15.73 -6.15 -7.28
C SER A 303 14.60 -6.14 -8.30
N ARG A 304 14.72 -6.98 -9.33
CA ARG A 304 13.71 -7.24 -10.36
C ARG A 304 13.60 -8.75 -10.57
N GLN A 305 12.39 -9.25 -10.77
CA GLN A 305 12.13 -10.66 -11.08
C GLN A 305 12.20 -10.87 -12.60
N ARG A 306 13.40 -10.71 -13.17
CA ARG A 306 13.61 -10.78 -14.63
C ARG A 306 14.79 -11.69 -14.98
N TYR A 307 14.68 -12.36 -16.12
CA TYR A 307 15.75 -13.22 -16.66
C TYR A 307 16.89 -12.41 -17.30
N TRP A 308 16.56 -11.30 -17.97
CA TRP A 308 17.54 -10.44 -18.62
C TRP A 308 17.89 -9.24 -17.74
N GLY A 309 19.12 -9.22 -17.21
CA GLY A 309 19.64 -8.17 -16.35
C GLY A 309 20.97 -8.55 -15.71
N THR A 310 21.53 -7.67 -14.90
CA THR A 310 22.70 -8.02 -14.08
C THR A 310 22.21 -8.79 -12.85
N PRO A 311 22.65 -10.05 -12.63
CA PRO A 311 22.22 -10.82 -11.48
C PRO A 311 22.67 -10.16 -10.16
N MET A 312 21.79 -10.16 -9.16
CA MET A 312 22.15 -9.82 -7.78
C MET A 312 22.79 -11.03 -7.12
N THR A 313 24.12 -11.03 -7.02
CA THR A 313 24.91 -12.20 -6.60
C THR A 313 25.03 -12.33 -5.09
N PHE A 314 23.87 -12.28 -4.42
CA PHE A 314 23.73 -12.63 -3.01
C PHE A 314 23.46 -14.11 -2.85
N PHE A 315 24.11 -14.70 -1.84
CA PHE A 315 23.89 -16.07 -1.43
C PHE A 315 23.16 -16.02 -0.10
N VAL A 316 22.04 -16.72 -0.03
CA VAL A 316 21.20 -16.77 1.17
C VAL A 316 21.13 -18.21 1.68
N HIS A 317 21.07 -18.35 2.99
CA HIS A 317 20.75 -19.62 3.62
C HIS A 317 19.32 -20.03 3.23
N LYS A 318 19.11 -21.31 2.89
CA LYS A 318 17.84 -21.78 2.31
C LYS A 318 16.66 -21.67 3.28
N GLU A 319 16.90 -21.92 4.56
CA GLU A 319 15.85 -21.95 5.59
C GLU A 319 15.70 -20.60 6.27
N THR A 320 16.76 -20.09 6.90
CA THR A 320 16.75 -18.78 7.58
C THR A 320 16.66 -17.57 6.64
N GLY A 321 16.99 -17.72 5.35
CA GLY A 321 17.02 -16.60 4.41
C GLY A 321 18.13 -15.58 4.67
N GLU A 322 18.99 -15.82 5.66
CA GLU A 322 20.10 -14.95 6.04
C GLU A 322 21.17 -14.89 4.95
N LEU A 323 21.81 -13.73 4.83
CA LEU A 323 22.93 -13.57 3.91
C LEU A 323 24.14 -14.38 4.34
N HIS A 324 24.85 -14.96 3.36
CA HIS A 324 26.12 -15.63 3.61
C HIS A 324 27.10 -14.65 4.29
N PRO A 325 27.81 -15.04 5.37
CA PRO A 325 28.70 -14.15 6.13
C PRO A 325 29.74 -13.44 5.25
N ASN A 326 30.29 -14.15 4.26
CA ASN A 326 31.27 -13.62 3.31
C ASN A 326 30.64 -12.94 2.07
N SER A 327 29.42 -12.42 2.17
CA SER A 327 28.67 -11.83 1.04
C SER A 327 29.50 -10.77 0.28
N ALA A 328 30.22 -9.91 1.00
CA ALA A 328 31.06 -8.88 0.40
C ALA A 328 32.18 -9.44 -0.50
N GLU A 329 32.83 -10.52 -0.06
CA GLU A 329 33.90 -11.18 -0.82
C GLU A 329 33.34 -11.95 -2.03
N LEU A 330 32.19 -12.62 -1.85
CA LEU A 330 31.52 -13.35 -2.92
C LEU A 330 31.03 -12.43 -4.04
N LEU A 331 30.51 -11.25 -3.71
CA LEU A 331 30.15 -10.23 -4.68
C LEU A 331 31.37 -9.76 -5.50
N GLU A 332 32.52 -9.60 -4.85
CA GLU A 332 33.76 -9.20 -5.52
C GLU A 332 34.33 -10.31 -6.43
N LYS A 333 34.34 -11.56 -5.95
CA LYS A 333 34.70 -12.72 -6.75
C LYS A 333 33.79 -12.85 -7.98
N SER A 334 32.48 -12.68 -7.79
CA SER A 334 31.49 -12.69 -8.87
C SER A 334 31.74 -11.58 -9.90
N ARG A 335 32.00 -10.34 -9.44
CA ARG A 335 32.38 -9.21 -10.32
C ARG A 335 33.58 -9.58 -11.19
N ASN A 336 34.63 -10.13 -10.59
CA ASN A 336 35.87 -10.48 -11.29
C ASN A 336 35.64 -11.62 -12.31
N ALA A 337 34.82 -12.61 -11.97
CA ALA A 337 34.43 -13.69 -12.88
C ALA A 337 33.61 -13.17 -14.08
N SER A 338 32.63 -12.30 -13.82
CA SER A 338 31.81 -11.67 -14.87
C SER A 338 32.65 -10.80 -15.82
N LYS A 339 33.62 -10.03 -15.30
CA LYS A 339 34.57 -9.27 -16.13
C LYS A 339 35.39 -10.19 -17.04
N LYS A 340 35.94 -11.29 -16.51
CA LYS A 340 36.70 -12.28 -17.30
C LYS A 340 35.85 -12.99 -18.36
N LYS A 341 34.56 -13.22 -18.08
CA LYS A 341 33.64 -13.87 -19.02
C LYS A 341 33.18 -12.89 -20.11
N ALA A 342 32.90 -11.63 -19.76
CA ALA A 342 32.57 -10.58 -20.71
C ALA A 342 33.75 -10.24 -21.64
N SER A 343 34.98 -10.20 -21.13
CA SER A 343 36.19 -9.99 -21.94
C SER A 343 36.49 -11.15 -22.90
N ARG A 344 35.96 -12.36 -22.62
CA ARG A 344 36.08 -13.54 -23.48
C ARG A 344 34.97 -13.65 -24.53
N LEU A 345 33.84 -12.97 -24.35
CA LEU A 345 32.62 -13.21 -25.13
C LEU A 345 32.29 -12.15 -26.18
N GLY A 346 32.98 -11.01 -26.26
CA GLY A 346 32.75 -10.01 -27.33
C GLY A 346 31.25 -9.74 -27.62
N SER A 347 30.60 -8.96 -26.76
CA SER A 347 29.14 -8.70 -26.71
C SER A 347 28.31 -9.82 -26.04
N PRO A 348 27.55 -9.51 -24.96
CA PRO A 348 26.86 -10.54 -24.19
C PRO A 348 25.53 -10.90 -24.85
N SER A 349 25.50 -12.03 -25.57
CA SER A 349 24.28 -12.84 -25.71
C SER A 349 24.44 -14.08 -24.84
N ILE A 350 23.90 -14.04 -23.63
CA ILE A 350 23.82 -15.24 -22.79
C ILE A 350 22.52 -15.95 -23.20
N LYS A 351 22.62 -16.86 -24.17
CA LYS A 351 21.60 -17.89 -24.37
C LYS A 351 21.76 -18.94 -23.27
N ALA A 352 20.77 -19.04 -22.39
CA ALA A 352 20.59 -20.20 -21.54
C ALA A 352 19.99 -21.31 -22.41
N ASN A 353 20.74 -22.40 -22.63
CA ASN A 353 20.19 -23.64 -23.14
C ASN A 353 19.80 -24.51 -21.94
N TYR A 354 18.63 -25.14 -22.09
CA TYR A 354 17.86 -25.95 -21.15
C TYR A 354 18.65 -27.00 -20.37
#